data_AF-A0A7E4UYQ9-F1
#
_entry.id   AF-A0A7E4UYQ9-F1
#
_cell.length_a   1.000
_cell.length_b   1.000
_cell.length_c   1.000
_cell.angle_alpha   90.00
_cell.angle_beta   90.00
_cell.angle_gamma   90.00
#
_symmetry.space_group_name_H-M   'P 1'
#
loop_
_entity.id
_entity.type
_entity.pdbx_description
1 polymer ?
#
loop_
_entity_poly.entity_id
_entity_poly.type
_entity_poly.pdbx_seq_one_letter_code
_entity_poly.pdbx_strand_id
1 'polypeptide(L)'
;MNSILAALLLVALCPLAMGSCSSENKAISIRTLNTFFGCLSTAYKEDNGMLDVEYNAHEITQASKCFASNIVSAKMNKKCVLTPLAIHTPGFAWSHYGPLQGCLTCQQFARTISGALVTMNPTQSKCFTNEIWSAITEEANVCIRRNPLFAGSNVQAPDFGSKSNTNMQLLMNRVSIGIMEEFRLRECANNNEEWADNSEECLNQPDAKHLQKHCDIRTECITTLDSQCIHKLRPMEDVVCGCLDTSLDELTVGISSIFTVIKDLASNRQGGIPTETEIDTCHDSIKNGLRTQTTDWYTVITSSIKKCVLPGSEVDKYVRITCKSILQNLNTNGAQQLKAMFTFVKALLDAMNRRSSQLCAANAYC
;
A
#
# COMPACT_ATOMS: atom_id res chain seq x y z
N MET A 1 -16.64 41.17 -60.59
CA MET A 1 -15.54 40.16 -60.53
C MET A 1 -14.80 40.13 -59.18
N ASN A 2 -15.38 40.59 -58.06
CA ASN A 2 -14.69 40.67 -56.75
C ASN A 2 -15.49 40.04 -55.58
N SER A 3 -16.24 38.96 -55.82
CA SER A 3 -17.06 38.35 -54.74
C SER A 3 -17.07 36.83 -54.71
N ILE A 4 -16.29 36.16 -55.55
CA ILE A 4 -16.23 34.68 -55.60
C ILE A 4 -14.93 34.13 -54.98
N LEU A 5 -13.88 34.94 -54.83
CA LEU A 5 -12.61 34.49 -54.22
C LEU A 5 -12.61 34.45 -52.68
N ALA A 6 -13.58 35.08 -52.00
CA ALA A 6 -13.61 35.10 -50.52
C ALA A 6 -14.25 33.84 -49.89
N ALA A 7 -15.02 33.06 -50.66
CA ALA A 7 -15.69 31.87 -50.15
C ALA A 7 -14.83 30.59 -50.24
N LEU A 8 -13.76 30.60 -51.04
CA LEU A 8 -12.85 29.46 -51.21
C LEU A 8 -11.63 29.47 -50.27
N LEU A 9 -11.39 30.57 -49.55
CA LEU A 9 -10.28 30.72 -48.59
C LEU A 9 -10.65 30.42 -47.13
N LEU A 10 -11.93 30.14 -46.84
CA LEU A 10 -12.42 29.79 -45.50
C LEU A 10 -12.54 28.27 -45.24
N VAL A 11 -12.22 27.42 -46.23
CA VAL A 11 -12.24 25.95 -46.09
C VAL A 11 -10.85 25.38 -45.76
N ALA A 12 -9.80 26.21 -45.71
CA ALA A 12 -8.41 25.74 -45.57
C ALA A 12 -7.75 26.02 -44.19
N LEU A 13 -8.48 26.54 -43.20
CA LEU A 13 -7.90 26.87 -41.87
C LEU A 13 -8.77 26.43 -40.70
N CYS A 14 -9.31 25.22 -40.77
CA CYS A 14 -9.65 24.50 -39.56
C CYS A 14 -9.21 23.04 -39.74
N PRO A 15 -7.95 22.68 -39.40
CA PRO A 15 -7.77 21.36 -38.84
C PRO A 15 -8.59 21.39 -37.56
N LEU A 16 -9.81 20.87 -37.63
CA LEU A 16 -10.45 20.27 -36.47
C LEU A 16 -9.32 19.49 -35.79
N ALA A 17 -8.99 19.90 -34.57
CA ALA A 17 -8.20 19.11 -33.66
C ALA A 17 -9.02 17.87 -33.26
N MET A 18 -9.39 17.05 -34.24
CA MET A 18 -9.67 15.64 -34.05
C MET A 18 -8.29 15.02 -33.87
N GLY A 19 -7.76 15.15 -32.65
CA GLY A 19 -6.57 14.45 -32.23
C GLY A 19 -6.88 12.97 -32.22
N SER A 20 -6.79 12.34 -33.39
CA SER A 20 -6.88 10.89 -33.50
C SER A 20 -5.86 10.31 -32.51
N CYS A 21 -6.33 9.50 -31.57
CA CYS A 21 -5.51 8.77 -30.61
C CYS A 21 -4.78 7.61 -31.30
N SER A 22 -4.11 7.90 -32.42
CA SER A 22 -3.23 6.96 -33.10
C SER A 22 -2.09 6.60 -32.14
N SER A 23 -1.58 5.38 -32.26
CA SER A 23 -0.43 4.87 -31.51
C SER A 23 0.84 5.72 -31.63
N GLU A 24 0.86 6.70 -32.54
CA GLU A 24 2.02 7.57 -32.78
C GLU A 24 2.01 8.82 -31.90
N ASN A 25 0.86 9.23 -31.34
CA ASN A 25 0.78 10.47 -30.57
C ASN A 25 0.83 10.25 -29.04
N LYS A 26 2.00 9.80 -28.55
CA LYS A 26 2.27 9.51 -27.12
C LYS A 26 1.87 10.65 -26.19
N ALA A 27 2.02 11.91 -26.62
CA ALA A 27 1.66 13.08 -25.83
C ALA A 27 0.15 13.17 -25.54
N ILE A 28 -0.70 12.78 -26.50
CA ILE A 28 -2.16 12.77 -26.31
C ILE A 28 -2.55 11.69 -25.31
N SER A 29 -1.96 10.50 -25.46
CA SER A 29 -2.15 9.36 -24.57
C SER A 29 -1.79 9.68 -23.11
N ILE A 30 -0.61 10.27 -22.87
CA ILE A 30 -0.18 10.70 -21.53
C ILE A 30 -1.08 11.81 -20.99
N ARG A 31 -1.54 12.74 -21.84
CA ARG A 31 -2.51 13.76 -21.44
C ARG A 31 -3.82 13.13 -21.00
N THR A 32 -4.37 12.18 -21.76
CA THR A 32 -5.59 11.44 -21.40
C THR A 32 -5.45 10.76 -20.04
N LEU A 33 -4.33 10.08 -19.80
CA LEU A 33 -4.04 9.45 -18.51
C LEU A 33 -3.96 10.47 -17.37
N ASN A 34 -3.22 11.57 -17.56
CA ASN A 34 -3.10 12.62 -16.54
C ASN A 34 -4.43 13.34 -16.28
N THR A 35 -5.27 13.53 -17.30
CA THR A 35 -6.63 14.07 -17.14
C THR A 35 -7.49 13.11 -16.31
N PHE A 36 -7.44 11.82 -16.62
CA PHE A 36 -8.14 10.80 -15.85
C PHE A 36 -7.69 10.75 -14.39
N PHE A 37 -6.38 10.70 -14.14
CA PHE A 37 -5.80 10.70 -12.80
C PHE A 37 -6.08 12.00 -12.03
N GLY A 38 -6.09 13.14 -12.73
CA GLY A 38 -6.50 14.42 -12.15
C GLY A 38 -7.97 14.44 -11.71
N CYS A 39 -8.86 13.84 -12.51
CA CYS A 39 -10.26 13.66 -12.14
C CYS A 39 -10.38 12.75 -10.90
N LEU A 40 -9.74 11.58 -10.90
CA LEU A 40 -9.75 10.67 -9.74
C LEU A 40 -9.25 11.39 -8.49
N SER A 41 -8.09 12.06 -8.54
CA SER A 41 -7.56 12.83 -7.41
C SER A 41 -8.59 13.81 -6.85
N THR A 42 -9.30 14.55 -7.72
CA THR A 42 -10.32 15.52 -7.29
C THR A 42 -11.50 14.83 -6.62
N ALA A 43 -12.08 13.82 -7.27
CA ALA A 43 -13.23 13.09 -6.75
C ALA A 43 -12.94 12.42 -5.39
N TYR A 44 -11.74 11.84 -5.23
CA TYR A 44 -11.33 11.21 -3.98
C TYR A 44 -11.07 12.23 -2.85
N LYS A 45 -10.61 13.43 -3.19
CA LYS A 45 -10.46 14.54 -2.22
C LYS A 45 -11.79 15.11 -1.76
N GLU A 46 -12.82 14.99 -2.58
CA GLU A 46 -14.19 15.42 -2.28
C GLU A 46 -14.99 14.35 -1.54
N ASP A 47 -14.59 13.08 -1.67
CA ASP A 47 -15.15 11.99 -0.90
C ASP A 47 -14.84 12.15 0.60
N ASN A 48 -15.88 12.29 1.42
CA ASN A 48 -15.79 12.54 2.86
C ASN A 48 -15.34 11.31 3.68
N GLY A 49 -14.52 10.42 3.11
CA GLY A 49 -14.05 9.17 3.73
C GLY A 49 -14.96 7.98 3.51
N MET A 50 -15.96 8.08 2.62
CA MET A 50 -16.86 6.97 2.27
C MET A 50 -16.11 5.84 1.56
N LEU A 51 -15.12 6.16 0.74
CA LEU A 51 -14.25 5.18 0.11
C LEU A 51 -13.48 4.39 1.16
N ASP A 52 -12.86 5.05 2.14
CA ASP A 52 -12.13 4.35 3.20
C ASP A 52 -13.04 3.42 4.02
N VAL A 53 -14.31 3.82 4.22
CA VAL A 53 -15.35 2.96 4.82
C VAL A 53 -15.65 1.76 3.93
N GLU A 54 -15.82 1.97 2.64
CA GLU A 54 -16.11 0.91 1.67
C GLU A 54 -14.97 -0.11 1.58
N TYR A 55 -13.72 0.35 1.50
CA TYR A 55 -12.54 -0.51 1.53
C TYR A 55 -12.43 -1.28 2.85
N ASN A 56 -12.68 -0.63 3.99
CA ASN A 56 -12.66 -1.32 5.27
C ASN A 56 -13.76 -2.39 5.36
N ALA A 57 -14.96 -2.10 4.86
CA ALA A 57 -16.06 -3.08 4.79
C ALA A 57 -15.73 -4.25 3.85
N HIS A 58 -15.06 -3.97 2.72
CA HIS A 58 -14.57 -5.00 1.80
C HIS A 58 -13.59 -5.95 2.49
N GLU A 59 -12.55 -5.44 3.16
CA GLU A 59 -11.57 -6.27 3.90
C GLU A 59 -12.26 -7.15 4.96
N ILE A 60 -13.17 -6.57 5.75
CA ILE A 60 -13.95 -7.32 6.75
C ILE A 60 -14.75 -8.45 6.09
N THR A 61 -15.38 -8.17 4.95
CA THR A 61 -16.22 -9.14 4.24
C THR A 61 -15.37 -10.25 3.63
N GLN A 62 -14.26 -9.91 2.97
CA GLN A 62 -13.33 -10.89 2.41
C GLN A 62 -12.74 -11.79 3.49
N ALA A 63 -12.23 -11.22 4.59
CA ALA A 63 -11.73 -12.00 5.72
C ALA A 63 -12.80 -12.95 6.27
N SER A 64 -14.04 -12.46 6.45
CA SER A 64 -15.15 -13.26 6.98
C SER A 64 -15.60 -14.38 6.04
N LYS A 65 -15.41 -14.19 4.73
CA LYS A 65 -15.77 -15.16 3.68
C LYS A 65 -14.67 -16.20 3.46
N CYS A 66 -13.41 -15.77 3.50
CA CYS A 66 -12.26 -16.60 3.15
C CYS A 66 -11.67 -17.39 4.31
N PHE A 67 -12.00 -17.02 5.54
CA PHE A 67 -11.68 -17.78 6.73
C PHE A 67 -12.93 -18.36 7.39
N ALA A 68 -12.74 -19.48 8.07
CA ALA A 68 -13.75 -20.05 8.93
C ALA A 68 -13.75 -19.36 10.29
N SER A 69 -14.94 -19.12 10.85
CA SER A 69 -15.08 -18.46 12.16
C SER A 69 -14.65 -19.32 13.35
N ASN A 70 -14.53 -20.64 13.16
CA ASN A 70 -14.13 -21.62 14.18
C ASN A 70 -13.65 -22.93 13.55
N ILE A 71 -13.12 -23.84 14.36
CA ILE A 71 -12.52 -25.11 13.91
C ILE A 71 -13.53 -26.09 13.29
N VAL A 72 -14.81 -26.05 13.68
CA VAL A 72 -15.86 -26.92 13.10
C VAL A 72 -16.15 -26.46 11.67
N SER A 73 -16.37 -25.16 11.48
CA SER A 73 -16.54 -24.57 10.16
C SER A 73 -15.30 -24.72 9.28
N ALA A 74 -14.10 -24.66 9.86
CA ALA A 74 -12.84 -24.88 9.14
C ALA A 74 -12.76 -26.28 8.54
N LYS A 75 -13.11 -27.30 9.32
CA LYS A 75 -13.15 -28.69 8.85
C LYS A 75 -14.15 -28.90 7.72
N MET A 76 -15.32 -28.28 7.83
CA MET A 76 -16.38 -28.42 6.81
C MET A 76 -16.02 -27.72 5.50
N ASN A 77 -15.44 -26.53 5.57
CA ASN A 77 -15.18 -25.68 4.40
C ASN A 77 -13.73 -25.74 3.91
N LYS A 78 -12.88 -26.55 4.56
CA LYS A 78 -11.44 -26.66 4.29
C LYS A 78 -10.72 -25.31 4.22
N LYS A 79 -10.95 -24.48 5.24
CA LYS A 79 -10.41 -23.10 5.34
C LYS A 79 -9.71 -22.90 6.67
N CYS A 80 -8.77 -21.96 6.70
CA CYS A 80 -8.12 -21.56 7.95
C CYS A 80 -9.08 -20.83 8.90
N VAL A 81 -8.76 -20.85 10.19
CA VAL A 81 -9.58 -20.18 11.22
C VAL A 81 -9.13 -18.74 11.41
N LEU A 82 -10.07 -17.80 11.28
CA LEU A 82 -9.93 -16.42 11.73
C LEU A 82 -11.24 -16.02 12.42
N THR A 83 -11.15 -15.71 13.71
CA THR A 83 -12.36 -15.49 14.52
C THR A 83 -12.97 -14.12 14.22
N PRO A 84 -14.31 -13.98 14.36
CA PRO A 84 -14.95 -12.67 14.22
C PRO A 84 -14.36 -11.61 15.15
N LEU A 85 -13.91 -12.00 16.35
CA LEU A 85 -13.24 -11.09 17.27
C LEU A 85 -11.95 -10.52 16.66
N ALA A 86 -11.16 -11.33 15.96
CA ALA A 86 -9.93 -10.88 15.31
C ALA A 86 -10.20 -9.95 14.12
N ILE A 87 -11.31 -10.14 13.40
CA ILE A 87 -11.70 -9.34 12.23
C ILE A 87 -12.31 -7.99 12.64
N HIS A 88 -13.19 -8.00 13.65
CA HIS A 88 -14.00 -6.84 14.01
C HIS A 88 -13.43 -5.99 15.15
N THR A 89 -12.33 -6.40 15.78
CA THR A 89 -11.68 -5.61 16.84
C THR A 89 -10.55 -4.76 16.26
N PRO A 90 -10.66 -3.42 16.26
CA PRO A 90 -9.60 -2.56 15.79
C PRO A 90 -8.29 -2.79 16.56
N GLY A 91 -7.21 -3.02 15.82
CA GLY A 91 -5.88 -3.24 16.39
C GLY A 91 -5.71 -4.55 17.15
N PHE A 92 -6.55 -5.56 16.90
CA PHE A 92 -6.41 -6.89 17.49
C PHE A 92 -5.01 -7.48 17.28
N ALA A 93 -4.38 -7.23 16.12
CA ALA A 93 -3.08 -7.76 15.75
C ALA A 93 -1.94 -7.41 16.74
N TRP A 94 -2.01 -6.24 17.38
CA TRP A 94 -1.03 -5.78 18.38
C TRP A 94 -1.64 -5.66 19.80
N SER A 95 -2.81 -6.28 19.99
CA SER A 95 -3.42 -6.47 21.31
C SER A 95 -2.68 -7.54 22.11
N HIS A 96 -3.06 -7.71 23.37
CA HIS A 96 -2.54 -8.78 24.20
C HIS A 96 -2.87 -10.19 23.66
N TYR A 97 -3.89 -10.32 22.80
CA TYR A 97 -4.34 -11.60 22.24
C TYR A 97 -3.98 -11.76 20.75
N GLY A 98 -3.22 -10.80 20.20
CA GLY A 98 -2.78 -10.84 18.82
C GLY A 98 -1.50 -11.65 18.61
N PRO A 99 -1.01 -11.76 17.35
CA PRO A 99 0.24 -12.39 16.96
C PRO A 99 1.47 -11.95 17.77
N LEU A 100 1.41 -10.73 18.34
CA LEU A 100 2.50 -10.16 19.14
C LEU A 100 2.42 -10.51 20.64
N GLN A 101 1.47 -11.34 21.11
CA GLN A 101 1.25 -11.68 22.53
C GLN A 101 2.53 -12.01 23.32
N GLY A 102 3.46 -12.75 22.71
CA GLY A 102 4.71 -13.16 23.35
C GLY A 102 5.83 -12.12 23.36
N CYS A 103 5.66 -10.96 22.71
CA CYS A 103 6.69 -9.94 22.53
C CYS A 103 6.23 -8.58 23.06
N LEU A 104 6.50 -8.28 24.34
CA LEU A 104 6.12 -6.99 24.93
C LEU A 104 6.73 -5.80 24.18
N THR A 105 7.99 -5.91 23.73
CA THR A 105 8.63 -4.88 22.90
C THR A 105 7.94 -4.70 21.56
N CYS A 106 7.60 -5.78 20.85
CA CYS A 106 6.93 -5.70 19.55
C CYS A 106 5.52 -5.10 19.70
N GLN A 107 4.79 -5.49 20.75
CA GLN A 107 3.50 -4.88 21.08
C GLN A 107 3.65 -3.39 21.37
N GLN A 108 4.65 -3.00 22.16
CA GLN A 108 4.89 -1.60 22.48
C GLN A 108 5.25 -0.80 21.23
N PHE A 109 6.10 -1.35 20.35
CA PHE A 109 6.45 -0.75 19.07
C PHE A 109 5.22 -0.56 18.18
N ALA A 110 4.46 -1.63 17.94
CA ALA A 110 3.26 -1.59 17.11
C ALA A 110 2.20 -0.63 17.70
N ARG A 111 2.00 -0.63 19.02
CA ARG A 111 1.09 0.32 19.70
C ARG A 111 1.57 1.77 19.61
N THR A 112 2.88 2.00 19.70
CA THR A 112 3.44 3.36 19.61
C THR A 112 3.24 3.92 18.21
N ILE A 113 3.58 3.15 17.17
CA ILE A 113 3.39 3.56 15.78
C ILE A 113 1.90 3.70 15.45
N SER A 114 1.10 2.69 15.76
CA SER A 114 -0.34 2.71 15.50
C SER A 114 -1.03 3.85 16.25
N GLY A 115 -0.65 4.07 17.51
CA GLY A 115 -1.15 5.18 18.32
C GLY A 115 -0.79 6.52 17.70
N ALA A 116 0.49 6.74 17.36
CA ALA A 116 0.93 7.96 16.70
C ALA A 116 0.17 8.23 15.40
N LEU A 117 -0.03 7.19 14.57
CA LEU A 117 -0.80 7.27 13.33
C LEU A 117 -2.27 7.64 13.58
N VAL A 118 -2.98 6.91 14.44
CA VAL A 118 -4.41 7.14 14.70
C VAL A 118 -4.68 8.50 15.37
N THR A 119 -3.73 9.01 16.16
CA THR A 119 -3.85 10.31 16.84
C THR A 119 -3.50 11.51 15.96
N MET A 120 -3.04 11.30 14.72
CA MET A 120 -2.74 12.40 13.80
C MET A 120 -4.00 13.26 13.58
N ASN A 121 -3.83 14.58 13.65
CA ASN A 121 -4.86 15.50 13.17
C ASN A 121 -4.92 15.52 11.63
N PRO A 122 -5.93 16.16 10.98
CA PRO A 122 -6.13 16.02 9.54
C PRO A 122 -4.95 16.57 8.73
N THR A 123 -4.34 17.65 9.22
CA THR A 123 -3.16 18.28 8.61
C THR A 123 -1.95 17.37 8.67
N GLN A 124 -1.70 16.74 9.84
CA GLN A 124 -0.60 15.79 10.02
C GLN A 124 -0.80 14.54 9.18
N SER A 125 -2.01 13.98 9.18
CA SER A 125 -2.39 12.83 8.37
C SER A 125 -2.16 13.11 6.89
N LYS A 126 -2.67 14.23 6.38
CA LYS A 126 -2.48 14.66 4.99
C LYS A 126 -1.00 14.85 4.65
N CYS A 127 -0.23 15.53 5.50
CA CYS A 127 1.20 15.72 5.32
C CYS A 127 1.90 14.36 5.19
N PHE A 128 1.70 13.46 6.16
CA PHE A 128 2.34 12.16 6.19
C PHE A 128 1.98 11.32 4.98
N THR A 129 0.70 11.27 4.61
CA THR A 129 0.25 10.50 3.44
C THR A 129 0.81 11.06 2.14
N ASN A 130 0.98 12.39 2.03
CA ASN A 130 1.52 13.02 0.83
C ASN A 130 3.02 12.73 0.66
N GLU A 131 3.80 12.76 1.75
CA GLU A 131 5.24 12.43 1.68
C GLU A 131 5.45 10.96 1.26
N ILE A 132 4.72 10.02 1.88
CA ILE A 132 4.81 8.60 1.51
C ILE A 132 4.35 8.38 0.08
N TRP A 133 3.22 8.98 -0.32
CA TRP A 133 2.69 8.83 -1.67
C TRP A 133 3.61 9.42 -2.75
N SER A 134 4.26 10.55 -2.47
CA SER A 134 5.22 11.15 -3.39
C SER A 134 6.44 10.25 -3.59
N ALA A 135 6.91 9.58 -2.54
CA ALA A 135 8.02 8.62 -2.65
C ALA A 135 7.63 7.39 -3.48
N ILE A 136 6.44 6.82 -3.25
CA ILE A 136 5.90 5.71 -4.06
C ILE A 136 5.82 6.10 -5.53
N THR A 137 5.33 7.30 -5.81
CA THR A 137 5.20 7.82 -7.17
C THR A 137 6.55 7.97 -7.87
N GLU A 138 7.57 8.48 -7.18
CA GLU A 138 8.90 8.61 -7.77
C GLU A 138 9.50 7.24 -8.07
N GLU A 139 9.33 6.28 -7.14
CA GLU A 139 9.78 4.90 -7.32
C GLU A 139 9.11 4.25 -8.54
N ALA A 140 7.78 4.33 -8.64
CA ALA A 140 7.03 3.77 -9.76
C ALA A 140 7.38 4.46 -11.09
N ASN A 141 7.68 5.76 -11.09
CA ASN A 141 8.06 6.49 -12.30
C ASN A 141 9.36 5.97 -12.92
N VAL A 142 10.24 5.33 -12.16
CA VAL A 142 11.44 4.68 -12.70
C VAL A 142 11.06 3.51 -13.61
N CYS A 143 10.11 2.68 -13.18
CA CYS A 143 9.55 1.61 -13.99
C CYS A 143 8.74 2.17 -15.17
N ILE A 144 7.88 3.15 -14.94
CA ILE A 144 7.03 3.76 -15.98
C ILE A 144 7.88 4.34 -17.11
N ARG A 145 8.93 5.13 -16.79
CA ARG A 145 9.82 5.74 -17.80
C ARG A 145 10.52 4.73 -18.70
N ARG A 146 10.76 3.51 -18.22
CA ARG A 146 11.38 2.41 -18.99
C ARG A 146 10.37 1.74 -19.93
N ASN A 147 9.07 1.88 -19.69
CA ASN A 147 8.04 1.28 -20.53
C ASN A 147 7.91 2.03 -21.88
N PRO A 148 7.86 1.33 -23.03
CA PRO A 148 7.74 1.96 -24.35
C PRO A 148 6.54 2.90 -24.52
N LEU A 149 5.43 2.64 -23.81
CA LEU A 149 4.22 3.47 -23.80
C LEU A 149 4.48 4.87 -23.20
N PHE A 150 5.47 5.00 -22.32
CA PHE A 150 5.78 6.21 -21.56
C PHE A 150 7.21 6.71 -21.77
N ALA A 151 7.96 6.16 -22.73
CA ALA A 151 9.39 6.40 -22.90
C ALA A 151 9.78 7.89 -22.74
N GLY A 152 10.55 8.17 -21.69
CA GLY A 152 11.07 9.52 -21.37
C GLY A 152 10.05 10.49 -20.74
N SER A 153 8.85 10.04 -20.42
CA SER A 153 7.78 10.85 -19.81
C SER A 153 7.47 10.39 -18.40
N ASN A 154 7.14 11.35 -17.54
CA ASN A 154 6.61 11.07 -16.20
C ASN A 154 5.08 11.09 -16.24
N VAL A 155 4.49 10.22 -15.45
CA VAL A 155 3.05 10.24 -15.18
C VAL A 155 2.83 10.97 -13.87
N GLN A 156 1.87 11.89 -13.84
CA GLN A 156 1.45 12.49 -12.58
C GLN A 156 0.64 11.45 -11.83
N ALA A 157 1.13 10.95 -10.70
CA ALA A 157 0.30 10.06 -9.89
C ALA A 157 -0.95 10.81 -9.40
N PRO A 158 -2.10 10.11 -9.32
CA PRO A 158 -3.28 10.68 -8.69
C PRO A 158 -2.96 10.96 -7.22
N ASP A 159 -3.20 12.18 -6.76
CA ASP A 159 -3.13 12.51 -5.34
C ASP A 159 -4.42 12.08 -4.63
N PHE A 160 -4.37 10.93 -3.96
CA PHE A 160 -5.45 10.37 -3.14
C PHE A 160 -5.47 10.93 -1.70
N GLY A 161 -4.73 12.01 -1.43
CA GLY A 161 -4.66 12.64 -0.12
C GLY A 161 -6.02 13.08 0.38
N SER A 162 -6.51 12.46 1.44
CA SER A 162 -7.85 12.70 1.98
C SER A 162 -7.95 13.92 2.91
N LYS A 163 -9.16 14.49 3.04
CA LYS A 163 -9.47 15.58 4.00
C LYS A 163 -9.80 15.13 5.44
N SER A 164 -9.91 13.82 5.72
CA SER A 164 -10.58 13.29 6.93
C SER A 164 -9.66 12.49 7.88
N ASN A 165 -9.85 12.66 9.19
CA ASN A 165 -9.22 11.88 10.28
C ASN A 165 -9.71 10.42 10.36
N THR A 166 -10.96 10.16 9.97
CA THR A 166 -11.60 8.83 10.01
C THR A 166 -10.77 7.79 9.24
N ASN A 167 -9.98 8.26 8.28
CA ASN A 167 -9.24 7.45 7.34
C ASN A 167 -8.06 6.72 7.99
N MET A 168 -7.42 7.30 9.00
CA MET A 168 -6.26 6.66 9.63
C MET A 168 -6.69 5.56 10.61
N GLN A 169 -7.84 5.70 11.27
CA GLN A 169 -8.40 4.64 12.10
C GLN A 169 -8.86 3.45 11.24
N LEU A 170 -9.55 3.71 10.14
CA LEU A 170 -9.95 2.68 9.17
C LEU A 170 -8.73 2.01 8.53
N LEU A 171 -7.70 2.79 8.17
CA LEU A 171 -6.43 2.26 7.69
C LEU A 171 -5.83 1.29 8.71
N MET A 172 -5.69 1.70 9.97
CA MET A 172 -5.13 0.82 10.99
C MET A 172 -5.98 -0.42 11.24
N ASN A 173 -7.31 -0.33 11.09
CA ASN A 173 -8.15 -1.51 11.15
C ASN A 173 -7.83 -2.49 10.00
N ARG A 174 -7.70 -2.00 8.76
CA ARG A 174 -7.28 -2.82 7.61
C ARG A 174 -5.89 -3.44 7.81
N VAL A 175 -4.93 -2.67 8.33
CA VAL A 175 -3.59 -3.18 8.70
C VAL A 175 -3.71 -4.31 9.72
N SER A 176 -4.54 -4.13 10.75
CA SER A 176 -4.78 -5.17 11.75
C SER A 176 -5.37 -6.44 11.12
N ILE A 177 -6.35 -6.32 10.24
CA ILE A 177 -6.96 -7.47 9.54
C ILE A 177 -5.90 -8.19 8.70
N GLY A 178 -5.16 -7.47 7.83
CA GLY A 178 -4.14 -8.08 6.97
C GLY A 178 -3.04 -8.82 7.74
N ILE A 179 -2.59 -8.29 8.89
CA ILE A 179 -1.64 -9.00 9.76
C ILE A 179 -2.25 -10.29 10.32
N MET A 180 -3.51 -10.24 10.73
CA MET A 180 -4.21 -11.43 11.23
C MET A 180 -4.37 -12.48 10.14
N GLU A 181 -4.70 -12.09 8.92
CA GLU A 181 -4.81 -12.98 7.76
C GLU A 181 -3.48 -13.68 7.49
N GLU A 182 -2.39 -12.93 7.30
CA GLU A 182 -1.06 -13.50 7.02
C GLU A 182 -0.60 -14.42 8.16
N PHE A 183 -0.79 -14.00 9.41
CA PHE A 183 -0.43 -14.80 10.56
C PHE A 183 -1.20 -16.12 10.60
N ARG A 184 -2.52 -16.07 10.38
CA ARG A 184 -3.37 -17.28 10.39
C ARG A 184 -3.10 -18.19 9.21
N LEU A 185 -2.87 -17.67 8.01
CA LEU A 185 -2.48 -18.48 6.85
C LEU A 185 -1.20 -19.26 7.15
N ARG A 186 -0.20 -18.60 7.72
CA ARG A 186 1.08 -19.26 8.06
C ARG A 186 0.93 -20.30 9.17
N GLU A 187 0.23 -19.99 10.25
CA GLU A 187 -0.03 -20.96 11.33
C GLU A 187 -0.82 -22.17 10.79
N CYS A 188 -1.79 -21.90 9.93
CA CYS A 188 -2.61 -22.91 9.30
C CYS A 188 -1.79 -23.81 8.36
N ALA A 189 -0.94 -23.23 7.50
CA ALA A 189 -0.08 -23.97 6.57
C ALA A 189 0.85 -24.97 7.29
N ASN A 190 1.35 -24.62 8.48
CA ASN A 190 2.15 -25.54 9.30
C ASN A 190 1.38 -26.80 9.76
N ASN A 191 0.04 -26.75 9.80
CA ASN A 191 -0.82 -27.82 10.28
C ASN A 191 -1.65 -28.47 9.17
N ASN A 192 -2.04 -27.70 8.15
CA ASN A 192 -2.86 -28.09 7.02
C ASN A 192 -2.63 -27.10 5.86
N GLU A 193 -1.73 -27.46 4.93
CA GLU A 193 -1.37 -26.66 3.76
C GLU A 193 -2.56 -26.44 2.82
N GLU A 194 -3.37 -27.47 2.54
CA GLU A 194 -4.56 -27.37 1.68
C GLU A 194 -5.53 -26.28 2.16
N TRP A 195 -5.74 -26.16 3.48
CA TRP A 195 -6.63 -25.13 4.02
C TRP A 195 -6.07 -23.73 3.90
N ALA A 196 -4.75 -23.58 4.00
CA ALA A 196 -4.07 -22.31 3.80
C ALA A 196 -4.20 -21.86 2.34
N ASP A 197 -3.90 -22.76 1.40
CA ASP A 197 -4.02 -22.50 -0.03
C ASP A 197 -5.45 -22.10 -0.41
N ASN A 198 -6.46 -22.83 0.08
CA ASN A 198 -7.88 -22.50 -0.19
C ASN A 198 -8.29 -21.13 0.36
N SER A 199 -7.80 -20.77 1.56
CA SER A 199 -8.08 -19.47 2.16
C SER A 199 -7.36 -18.34 1.43
N GLU A 200 -6.10 -18.55 1.04
CA GLU A 200 -5.31 -17.59 0.26
C GLU A 200 -5.87 -17.38 -1.14
N GLU A 201 -6.23 -18.46 -1.85
CA GLU A 201 -6.87 -18.38 -3.16
C GLU A 201 -8.18 -17.59 -3.08
N CYS A 202 -8.98 -17.80 -2.03
CA CYS A 202 -10.20 -17.03 -1.81
C CYS A 202 -9.91 -15.52 -1.61
N LEU A 203 -8.89 -15.14 -0.84
CA LEU A 203 -8.52 -13.75 -0.64
C LEU A 203 -8.08 -13.06 -1.94
N ASN A 204 -7.45 -13.82 -2.83
CA ASN A 204 -6.99 -13.34 -4.13
C ASN A 204 -8.13 -13.20 -5.16
N GLN A 205 -9.36 -13.60 -4.83
CA GLN A 205 -10.51 -13.45 -5.71
C GLN A 205 -11.27 -12.15 -5.42
N PRO A 206 -11.38 -11.23 -6.40
CA PRO A 206 -12.14 -10.00 -6.21
C PRO A 206 -13.63 -10.28 -6.02
N ASP A 207 -14.22 -9.71 -4.97
CA ASP A 207 -15.68 -9.71 -4.80
C ASP A 207 -16.30 -8.55 -5.60
N ALA A 208 -16.83 -8.86 -6.79
CA ALA A 208 -17.38 -7.91 -7.75
C ALA A 208 -18.54 -7.03 -7.23
N LYS A 209 -19.08 -7.28 -6.03
CA LYS A 209 -20.13 -6.46 -5.42
C LYS A 209 -19.61 -5.46 -4.38
N HIS A 210 -18.32 -5.46 -4.10
CA HIS A 210 -17.68 -4.50 -3.21
C HIS A 210 -16.89 -3.47 -4.02
N LEU A 211 -16.79 -2.23 -3.53
CA LEU A 211 -16.16 -1.08 -4.21
C LEU A 211 -17.04 -0.37 -5.27
N GLN A 212 -18.36 -0.35 -5.09
CA GLN A 212 -19.29 0.35 -5.99
C GLN A 212 -19.01 1.85 -6.07
N LYS A 213 -18.77 2.53 -4.93
CA LYS A 213 -18.50 3.98 -4.95
C LYS A 213 -17.21 4.29 -5.70
N HIS A 214 -16.21 3.43 -5.54
CA HIS A 214 -14.98 3.47 -6.32
C HIS A 214 -15.25 3.30 -7.83
N CYS A 215 -16.05 2.31 -8.24
CA CYS A 215 -16.42 2.10 -9.64
C CYS A 215 -17.26 3.26 -10.22
N ASP A 216 -18.14 3.87 -9.42
CA ASP A 216 -18.95 5.03 -9.83
C ASP A 216 -18.05 6.24 -10.14
N ILE A 217 -17.13 6.57 -9.22
CA ILE A 217 -16.16 7.67 -9.42
C ILE A 217 -15.31 7.42 -10.67
N ARG A 218 -14.85 6.18 -10.87
CA ARG A 218 -14.06 5.84 -12.05
C ARG A 218 -14.86 6.02 -13.33
N THR A 219 -16.09 5.51 -13.35
CA THR A 219 -16.99 5.63 -14.50
C THR A 219 -17.23 7.11 -14.83
N GLU A 220 -17.52 7.93 -13.82
CA GLU A 220 -17.65 9.38 -13.96
C GLU A 220 -16.40 9.99 -14.59
N CYS A 221 -15.20 9.68 -14.08
CA CYS A 221 -13.95 10.19 -14.63
C CYS A 221 -13.67 9.73 -16.06
N ILE A 222 -14.05 8.50 -16.44
CA ILE A 222 -13.94 8.03 -17.84
C ILE A 222 -14.86 8.84 -18.75
N THR A 223 -16.06 9.21 -18.30
CA THR A 223 -16.99 10.02 -19.15
C THR A 223 -16.46 11.42 -19.45
N THR A 224 -15.49 11.92 -18.66
CA THR A 224 -14.83 13.22 -18.93
C THR A 224 -13.79 13.16 -20.04
N LEU A 225 -13.40 11.97 -20.48
CA LEU A 225 -12.36 11.77 -21.48
C LEU A 225 -12.94 11.81 -22.90
N ASP A 226 -12.09 12.16 -23.87
CA ASP A 226 -12.44 12.01 -25.28
C ASP A 226 -12.63 10.52 -25.61
N SER A 227 -13.83 10.18 -26.09
CA SER A 227 -14.24 8.85 -26.55
C SER A 227 -13.21 8.16 -27.45
N GLN A 228 -12.46 8.91 -28.26
CA GLN A 228 -11.46 8.37 -29.18
C GLN A 228 -10.21 7.82 -28.46
N CYS A 229 -9.97 8.24 -27.22
CA CYS A 229 -8.78 7.93 -26.44
C CYS A 229 -9.02 6.97 -25.27
N ILE A 230 -10.28 6.68 -24.94
CA ILE A 230 -10.66 5.78 -23.82
C ILE A 230 -10.02 4.39 -23.97
N HIS A 231 -9.95 3.85 -25.18
CA HIS A 231 -9.37 2.52 -25.43
C HIS A 231 -7.85 2.44 -25.12
N LYS A 232 -7.16 3.58 -24.99
CA LYS A 232 -5.74 3.65 -24.59
C LYS A 232 -5.56 3.72 -23.07
N LEU A 233 -6.62 4.03 -22.32
CA LEU A 233 -6.54 4.23 -20.88
C LEU A 233 -6.17 2.94 -20.15
N ARG A 234 -6.87 1.83 -20.44
CA ARG A 234 -6.66 0.56 -19.73
C ARG A 234 -5.23 0.02 -19.85
N PRO A 235 -4.62 -0.09 -21.05
CA PRO A 235 -3.22 -0.52 -21.15
C PRO A 235 -2.23 0.41 -20.41
N MET A 236 -2.56 1.69 -20.28
CA MET A 236 -1.73 2.65 -19.55
C MET A 236 -1.91 2.51 -18.04
N GLU A 237 -3.14 2.34 -17.57
CA GLU A 237 -3.45 1.98 -16.18
C GLU A 237 -2.73 0.70 -15.79
N ASP A 238 -2.80 -0.37 -16.61
CA ASP A 238 -2.15 -1.66 -16.36
C ASP A 238 -0.63 -1.51 -16.16
N VAL A 239 0.03 -0.69 -16.97
CA VAL A 239 1.46 -0.43 -16.82
C VAL A 239 1.77 0.38 -15.57
N VAL A 240 1.00 1.44 -15.29
CA VAL A 240 1.19 2.24 -14.07
C VAL A 240 1.00 1.37 -12.84
N CYS A 241 -0.03 0.53 -12.84
CA CYS A 241 -0.35 -0.40 -11.76
C CYS A 241 0.72 -1.47 -11.58
N GLY A 242 1.15 -2.13 -12.65
CA GLY A 242 2.24 -3.11 -12.56
C GLY A 242 3.55 -2.49 -12.06
N CYS A 243 3.82 -1.23 -12.41
CA CYS A 243 4.98 -0.51 -11.88
C CYS A 243 4.84 -0.15 -10.39
N LEU A 244 3.65 0.26 -9.95
CA LEU A 244 3.37 0.50 -8.54
C LEU A 244 3.54 -0.80 -7.73
N ASP A 245 2.92 -1.89 -8.18
CA ASP A 245 3.02 -3.22 -7.57
C ASP A 245 4.48 -3.68 -7.47
N THR A 246 5.24 -3.58 -8.56
CA THR A 246 6.67 -3.96 -8.58
C THR A 246 7.49 -3.15 -7.57
N SER A 247 7.28 -1.83 -7.48
CA SER A 247 7.99 -0.98 -6.52
C SER A 247 7.75 -1.39 -5.06
N LEU A 248 6.59 -1.97 -4.76
CA LEU A 248 6.22 -2.41 -3.42
C LEU A 248 6.71 -3.82 -3.13
N ASP A 249 6.70 -4.69 -4.12
CA ASP A 249 7.31 -6.00 -4.04
C ASP A 249 8.80 -5.86 -3.73
N GLU A 250 9.51 -4.94 -4.39
CA GLU A 250 10.91 -4.65 -4.10
C GLU A 250 11.11 -4.16 -2.66
N LEU A 251 10.24 -3.28 -2.16
CA LEU A 251 10.27 -2.82 -0.76
C LEU A 251 9.97 -3.97 0.22
N THR A 252 9.04 -4.86 -0.13
CA THR A 252 8.66 -6.04 0.65
C THR A 252 9.80 -7.05 0.74
N VAL A 253 10.48 -7.30 -0.38
CA VAL A 253 11.68 -8.15 -0.44
C VAL A 253 12.78 -7.55 0.43
N GLY A 254 12.98 -6.24 0.34
CA GLY A 254 13.88 -5.48 1.21
C GLY A 254 13.59 -5.71 2.70
N ILE A 255 12.33 -5.52 3.13
CA ILE A 255 11.88 -5.74 4.51
C ILE A 255 12.10 -7.19 4.96
N SER A 256 11.82 -8.15 4.09
CA SER A 256 12.03 -9.57 4.36
C SER A 256 13.53 -9.92 4.50
N SER A 257 14.41 -9.21 3.79
CA SER A 257 15.86 -9.37 3.93
C SER A 257 16.37 -8.90 5.30
N ILE A 258 15.80 -7.81 5.85
CA ILE A 258 16.12 -7.30 7.19
C ILE A 258 15.89 -8.38 8.25
N PHE A 259 14.76 -9.10 8.13
CA PHE A 259 14.44 -10.20 9.04
C PHE A 259 15.53 -11.27 9.06
N THR A 260 16.01 -11.67 7.89
CA THR A 260 17.05 -12.69 7.75
C THR A 260 18.35 -12.22 8.40
N VAL A 261 18.78 -10.99 8.11
CA VAL A 261 20.01 -10.43 8.68
C VAL A 261 19.93 -10.30 10.20
N ILE A 262 18.82 -9.79 10.75
CA ILE A 262 18.67 -9.66 12.21
C ILE A 262 18.56 -11.03 12.89
N LYS A 263 17.90 -11.99 12.26
CA LYS A 263 17.84 -13.38 12.74
C LYS A 263 19.23 -13.99 12.80
N ASP A 264 20.04 -13.81 11.76
CA ASP A 264 21.41 -14.33 11.71
C ASP A 264 22.30 -13.65 12.74
N LEU A 265 22.21 -12.32 12.86
CA LEU A 265 22.91 -11.56 13.89
C LEU A 265 22.59 -12.12 15.28
N ALA A 266 21.32 -12.35 15.59
CA ALA A 266 20.94 -12.85 16.92
C ALA A 266 21.25 -14.33 17.15
N SER A 267 21.13 -15.17 16.12
CA SER A 267 21.41 -16.62 16.22
C SER A 267 22.90 -16.89 16.46
N ASN A 268 23.77 -15.99 15.99
CA ASN A 268 25.22 -16.08 16.19
C ASN A 268 25.71 -15.50 17.53
N ARG A 269 24.81 -14.96 18.37
CA ARG A 269 25.19 -14.41 19.68
C ARG A 269 25.26 -15.49 20.74
N GLN A 270 26.29 -15.42 21.58
CA GLN A 270 26.46 -16.29 22.75
C GLN A 270 25.67 -15.82 23.99
N GLY A 271 24.65 -14.98 23.79
CA GLY A 271 23.83 -14.36 24.86
C GLY A 271 24.43 -13.08 25.46
N GLY A 272 23.68 -12.40 26.32
CA GLY A 272 24.11 -11.18 27.03
C GLY A 272 23.71 -9.85 26.39
N ILE A 273 24.16 -8.74 26.99
CA ILE A 273 23.89 -7.37 26.53
C ILE A 273 24.58 -7.16 25.17
N PRO A 274 23.86 -6.72 24.11
CA PRO A 274 24.46 -6.42 22.82
C PRO A 274 25.40 -5.23 22.92
N THR A 275 26.52 -5.36 22.23
CA THR A 275 27.50 -4.31 22.00
C THR A 275 26.91 -3.22 21.11
N GLU A 276 27.48 -2.01 21.18
CA GLU A 276 27.05 -0.90 20.31
C GLU A 276 27.24 -1.27 18.82
N THR A 277 28.30 -2.00 18.46
CA THR A 277 28.52 -2.46 17.09
C THR A 277 27.43 -3.40 16.58
N GLU A 278 26.93 -4.32 17.42
CA GLU A 278 25.81 -5.20 17.05
C GLU A 278 24.51 -4.40 16.87
N ILE A 279 24.29 -3.38 17.72
CA ILE A 279 23.13 -2.48 17.61
C ILE A 279 23.22 -1.66 16.32
N ASP A 280 24.38 -1.11 15.99
CA ASP A 280 24.61 -0.33 14.76
C ASP A 280 24.49 -1.21 13.52
N THR A 281 25.01 -2.44 13.56
CA THR A 281 24.84 -3.39 12.45
C THR A 281 23.37 -3.72 12.22
N CYS A 282 22.58 -3.93 13.28
CA CYS A 282 21.13 -4.11 13.17
C CYS A 282 20.44 -2.86 12.59
N HIS A 283 20.82 -1.67 13.06
CA HIS A 283 20.27 -0.39 12.59
C HIS A 283 20.56 -0.16 11.10
N ASP A 284 21.81 -0.35 10.68
CA ASP A 284 22.24 -0.25 9.29
C ASP A 284 21.59 -1.31 8.42
N SER A 285 21.36 -2.52 8.95
CA SER A 285 20.62 -3.57 8.22
C SER A 285 19.17 -3.17 7.96
N ILE A 286 18.50 -2.55 8.93
CA ILE A 286 17.15 -1.99 8.75
C ILE A 286 17.17 -0.90 7.67
N LYS A 287 18.13 0.03 7.76
CA LYS A 287 18.26 1.13 6.82
C LYS A 287 18.53 0.64 5.39
N ASN A 288 19.46 -0.30 5.23
CA ASN A 288 19.84 -0.85 3.93
C ASN A 288 18.73 -1.72 3.33
N GLY A 289 18.02 -2.51 4.14
CA GLY A 289 16.89 -3.31 3.64
C GLY A 289 15.67 -2.46 3.26
N LEU A 290 15.59 -1.21 3.69
CA LEU A 290 14.60 -0.23 3.24
C LEU A 290 15.10 0.64 2.07
N ARG A 291 16.24 0.31 1.47
CA ARG A 291 16.77 1.05 0.33
C ARG A 291 16.51 0.30 -0.96
N THR A 292 15.84 0.95 -1.91
CA THR A 292 15.69 0.45 -3.27
C THR A 292 16.75 1.08 -4.19
N GLN A 293 16.70 0.79 -5.49
CA GLN A 293 17.61 1.40 -6.45
C GLN A 293 17.50 2.94 -6.44
N THR A 294 16.31 3.47 -6.16
CA THR A 294 16.00 4.90 -6.35
C THR A 294 15.53 5.61 -5.10
N THR A 295 15.05 4.90 -4.08
CA THR A 295 14.52 5.52 -2.87
C THR A 295 15.16 4.95 -1.60
N ASP A 296 15.54 5.84 -0.68
CA ASP A 296 15.86 5.47 0.70
C ASP A 296 14.58 5.59 1.54
N TRP A 297 13.83 4.49 1.65
CA TRP A 297 12.55 4.48 2.36
C TRP A 297 12.71 4.71 3.85
N TYR A 298 13.85 4.34 4.43
CA TYR A 298 14.14 4.66 5.82
C TYR A 298 14.17 6.18 6.00
N THR A 299 14.90 6.89 5.15
CA THR A 299 14.96 8.35 5.19
C THR A 299 13.60 8.98 4.88
N VAL A 300 12.84 8.46 3.91
CA VAL A 300 11.48 8.95 3.60
C VAL A 300 10.57 8.81 4.81
N ILE A 301 10.48 7.63 5.43
CA ILE A 301 9.58 7.38 6.58
C ILE A 301 10.01 8.22 7.78
N THR A 302 11.30 8.21 8.13
CA THR A 302 11.79 8.94 9.30
C THR A 302 11.67 10.45 9.14
N SER A 303 11.96 11.00 7.96
CA SER A 303 11.76 12.42 7.66
C SER A 303 10.29 12.81 7.63
N SER A 304 9.41 11.95 7.11
CA SER A 304 7.95 12.15 7.12
C SER A 304 7.40 12.16 8.54
N ILE A 305 7.84 11.22 9.40
CA ILE A 305 7.47 11.19 10.81
C ILE A 305 7.94 12.47 11.51
N LYS A 306 9.21 12.85 11.31
CA LYS A 306 9.77 14.07 11.92
C LYS A 306 9.09 15.34 11.42
N LYS A 307 8.73 15.41 10.15
CA LYS A 307 8.10 16.59 9.52
C LYS A 307 6.63 16.69 9.87
N CYS A 308 5.88 15.60 9.78
CA CYS A 308 4.43 15.61 9.78
C CYS A 308 3.82 15.16 11.11
N VAL A 309 4.51 14.36 11.91
CA VAL A 309 3.90 13.63 13.04
C VAL A 309 4.45 14.10 14.37
N LEU A 310 5.76 13.99 14.54
CA LEU A 310 6.48 14.32 15.77
C LEU A 310 7.67 15.23 15.44
N PRO A 311 7.45 16.55 15.26
CA PRO A 311 8.52 17.53 15.12
C PRO A 311 9.54 17.43 16.25
N GLY A 312 10.81 17.21 15.91
CA GLY A 312 11.91 17.06 16.87
C GLY A 312 12.10 15.63 17.42
N SER A 313 11.33 14.64 16.94
CA SER A 313 11.57 13.24 17.31
C SER A 313 12.91 12.73 16.80
N GLU A 314 13.58 11.92 17.63
CA GLU A 314 14.78 11.16 17.28
C GLU A 314 14.39 9.75 16.83
N VAL A 315 13.77 9.62 15.65
CA VAL A 315 13.30 8.32 15.12
C VAL A 315 14.43 7.29 15.11
N ASP A 316 15.64 7.69 14.72
CA ASP A 316 16.86 6.86 14.78
C ASP A 316 17.12 6.24 16.15
N LYS A 317 16.91 7.01 17.22
CA LYS A 317 17.09 6.51 18.59
C LYS A 317 16.07 5.43 18.93
N TYR A 318 14.83 5.55 18.48
CA TYR A 318 13.83 4.51 18.67
C TYR A 318 14.19 3.23 17.92
N VAL A 319 14.74 3.34 16.70
CA VAL A 319 15.20 2.17 15.94
C VAL A 319 16.40 1.51 16.63
N ARG A 320 17.39 2.27 17.12
CA ARG A 320 18.52 1.72 17.91
C ARG A 320 18.06 1.05 19.21
N ILE A 321 17.12 1.66 19.95
CA ILE A 321 16.51 1.04 21.15
C ILE A 321 15.80 -0.27 20.79
N THR A 322 15.10 -0.29 19.65
CA THR A 322 14.41 -1.48 19.16
C THR A 322 15.41 -2.57 18.79
N CYS A 323 16.48 -2.25 18.05
CA CYS A 323 17.58 -3.16 17.76
C CYS A 323 18.21 -3.74 19.03
N LYS A 324 18.50 -2.91 20.02
CA LYS A 324 19.01 -3.35 21.32
C LYS A 324 18.06 -4.35 21.98
N SER A 325 16.77 -4.03 22.03
CA SER A 325 15.78 -4.90 22.67
C SER A 325 15.59 -6.22 21.92
N ILE A 326 15.58 -6.19 20.59
CA ILE A 326 15.49 -7.37 19.73
C ILE A 326 16.69 -8.28 19.96
N LEU A 327 17.91 -7.74 19.89
CA LEU A 327 19.14 -8.51 20.08
C LEU A 327 19.26 -9.07 21.51
N GLN A 328 18.75 -8.37 22.52
CA GLN A 328 18.74 -8.83 23.92
C GLN A 328 17.82 -10.03 24.16
N ASN A 329 16.70 -10.13 23.43
CA ASN A 329 15.59 -11.03 23.78
C ASN A 329 15.33 -12.12 22.73
N LEU A 330 16.17 -12.24 21.69
CA LEU A 330 15.99 -13.22 20.62
C LEU A 330 16.35 -14.65 21.07
N ASN A 331 15.33 -15.37 21.56
CA ASN A 331 15.28 -16.83 21.58
C ASN A 331 14.49 -17.35 20.36
N THR A 332 14.22 -18.65 20.26
CA THR A 332 13.44 -19.25 19.16
C THR A 332 12.06 -18.59 18.97
N ASN A 333 11.43 -18.11 20.06
CA ASN A 333 10.18 -17.36 19.99
C ASN A 333 10.39 -15.92 19.50
N GLY A 334 11.53 -15.30 19.80
CA GLY A 334 11.89 -13.97 19.32
C GLY A 334 11.96 -13.87 17.79
N ALA A 335 12.39 -14.93 17.09
CA ALA A 335 12.43 -14.93 15.63
C ALA A 335 11.02 -14.91 15.02
N GLN A 336 10.06 -15.64 15.60
CA GLN A 336 8.67 -15.57 15.15
C GLN A 336 8.04 -14.19 15.42
N GLN A 337 8.37 -13.59 16.55
CA GLN A 337 7.90 -12.26 16.95
C GLN A 337 8.45 -11.16 16.05
N LEU A 338 9.74 -11.24 15.70
CA LEU A 338 10.37 -10.32 14.77
C LEU A 338 9.73 -10.43 13.37
N LYS A 339 9.40 -11.64 12.92
CA LYS A 339 8.68 -11.86 11.67
C LYS A 339 7.31 -11.18 11.69
N ALA A 340 6.54 -11.34 12.77
CA ALA A 340 5.24 -10.67 12.92
C ALA A 340 5.35 -9.13 12.97
N MET A 341 6.43 -8.59 13.54
CA MET A 341 6.70 -7.14 13.52
C MET A 341 7.01 -6.64 12.10
N PHE A 342 7.79 -7.37 11.31
CA PHE A 342 8.02 -7.01 9.91
C PHE A 342 6.79 -7.21 9.03
N THR A 343 5.96 -8.23 9.31
CA THR A 343 4.63 -8.36 8.73
C THR A 343 3.76 -7.14 9.05
N PHE A 344 3.84 -6.58 10.27
CA PHE A 344 3.15 -5.32 10.59
C PHE A 344 3.67 -4.15 9.74
N VAL A 345 4.98 -4.00 9.60
CA VAL A 345 5.56 -2.91 8.79
C VAL A 345 5.17 -3.07 7.32
N LYS A 346 5.25 -4.30 6.79
CA LYS A 346 4.77 -4.64 5.44
C LYS A 346 3.30 -4.31 5.29
N ALA A 347 2.42 -4.82 6.15
CA ALA A 347 0.98 -4.57 6.08
C ALA A 347 0.63 -3.08 6.23
N LEU A 348 1.40 -2.33 7.03
CA LEU A 348 1.26 -0.88 7.12
C LEU A 348 1.62 -0.20 5.81
N LEU A 349 2.77 -0.53 5.20
CA LEU A 349 3.19 0.01 3.92
C LEU A 349 2.23 -0.41 2.80
N ASP A 350 1.82 -1.67 2.77
CA ASP A 350 0.82 -2.21 1.86
C ASP A 350 -0.49 -1.45 2.02
N ALA A 351 -0.99 -1.22 3.23
CA ALA A 351 -2.25 -0.52 3.44
C ALA A 351 -2.14 0.97 3.11
N MET A 352 -1.02 1.62 3.43
CA MET A 352 -0.72 2.99 3.03
C MET A 352 -0.64 3.10 1.51
N ASN A 353 -0.12 2.05 0.88
CA ASN A 353 -0.04 1.92 -0.56
C ASN A 353 -1.34 1.43 -1.19
N ARG A 354 -2.27 0.74 -0.50
CA ARG A 354 -3.59 0.33 -1.03
C ARG A 354 -4.47 1.54 -1.39
N ARG A 355 -3.97 2.78 -1.20
CA ARG A 355 -4.43 3.97 -1.93
C ARG A 355 -4.10 3.93 -3.43
N SER A 356 -2.93 3.43 -3.84
CA SER A 356 -2.63 3.00 -5.22
C SER A 356 -3.51 1.86 -5.69
N SER A 357 -3.89 0.90 -4.83
CA SER A 357 -4.86 -0.11 -5.24
C SER A 357 -6.24 0.51 -5.47
N GLN A 358 -6.53 1.74 -5.02
CA GLN A 358 -7.73 2.46 -5.48
C GLN A 358 -7.60 2.96 -6.93
N LEU A 359 -6.39 3.03 -7.47
CA LEU A 359 -6.17 3.19 -8.91
C LEU A 359 -6.32 1.85 -9.65
N CYS A 360 -5.78 0.79 -9.05
CA CYS A 360 -5.51 -0.48 -9.72
C CYS A 360 -6.58 -1.58 -9.50
N ALA A 361 -7.35 -1.50 -8.42
CA ALA A 361 -8.48 -2.37 -8.12
C ALA A 361 -9.57 -2.25 -9.19
N ALA A 362 -9.67 -1.10 -9.84
CA ALA A 362 -10.59 -0.88 -10.95
C ALA A 362 -10.53 -1.96 -12.03
N ASN A 363 -9.38 -2.58 -12.30
CA ASN A 363 -9.26 -3.62 -13.33
C ASN A 363 -9.81 -4.99 -12.89
N ALA A 364 -9.93 -5.21 -11.58
CA ALA A 364 -10.37 -6.46 -10.98
C ALA A 364 -11.84 -6.39 -10.51
N TYR A 365 -12.33 -5.19 -10.18
CA TYR A 365 -13.65 -4.96 -9.58
C TYR A 365 -14.60 -4.14 -10.47
N CYS A 366 -14.05 -3.35 -11.42
CA CYS A 366 -14.77 -2.58 -12.43
C CYS A 366 -14.28 -3.00 -13.85
#